data_AF-A0AAW4CYZ9-F1
#
_entry.id   AF-A0AAW4CYZ9-F1
#
_cell.length_a   1.000
_cell.length_b   1.000
_cell.length_c   1.000
_cell.angle_alpha   90.00
_cell.angle_beta   90.00
_cell.angle_gamma   90.00
#
_symmetry.space_group_name_H-M   'P 1'
#
loop_
_entity.id
_entity.type
_entity.pdbx_description
1 polymer ?
#
loop_
_entity_poly.entity_id
_entity_poly.type
_entity_poly.pdbx_seq_one_letter_code
_entity_poly.pdbx_strand_id
1 'polypeptide(L)'
;MSGGRFEWEYQGRWWRFVEQPQWPLEAYRRQASMGKWDENVSDCRQEIVFIGQRLDVDALKSALNGCLLSEEAILAGPKRWVQMEGGELALAPAGK
;
A
#
# COMPACT_ATOMS: atom_id res chain seq x y z
N MET A 1 2.81 22.56 -17.72
CA MET A 1 2.54 21.45 -16.79
C MET A 1 3.80 21.19 -15.99
N SER A 2 3.82 21.55 -14.71
CA SER A 2 4.94 21.25 -13.81
C SER A 2 4.41 20.42 -12.65
N GLY A 3 4.16 19.14 -12.90
CA GLY A 3 3.86 18.15 -11.86
C GLY A 3 4.94 17.09 -11.96
N GLY A 4 5.98 17.20 -11.11
CA GLY A 4 7.20 16.40 -11.28
C GLY A 4 7.81 15.94 -9.96
N ARG A 5 7.03 15.90 -8.88
CA ARG A 5 7.51 15.43 -7.58
C ARG A 5 6.61 14.32 -7.08
N PHE A 6 7.15 13.12 -7.05
CA PHE A 6 6.59 11.94 -6.43
C PHE A 6 7.51 11.58 -5.27
N GLU A 7 6.94 11.45 -4.08
CA GLU A 7 7.65 11.04 -2.88
C GLU A 7 6.91 9.85 -2.29
N TRP A 8 7.68 8.86 -1.84
CA TRP A 8 7.17 7.75 -1.06
C TRP A 8 8.09 7.56 0.15
N GLU A 9 7.48 7.22 1.28
CA GLU A 9 8.19 6.99 2.52
C GLU A 9 7.85 5.60 3.04
N TYR A 10 8.84 4.94 3.63
CA TYR A 10 8.63 3.70 4.34
C TYR A 10 8.00 3.97 5.71
N GLN A 11 6.73 3.62 5.88
CA GLN A 11 5.97 3.89 7.10
C GLN A 11 6.07 2.79 8.17
N GLY A 12 6.94 1.79 7.97
CA GLY A 12 7.10 0.65 8.87
C GLY A 12 6.64 -0.69 8.27
N ARG A 13 6.84 -1.77 9.03
CA ARG A 13 6.38 -3.11 8.65
C ARG A 13 4.90 -3.25 8.98
N TRP A 14 4.15 -3.95 8.15
CA TRP A 14 2.81 -4.43 8.50
C TRP A 14 2.91 -5.46 9.63
N TRP A 15 2.21 -5.20 10.73
CA TRP A 15 2.20 -6.01 11.94
C TRP A 15 1.62 -7.39 11.72
N ARG A 16 0.80 -7.56 10.67
CA ARG A 16 0.36 -8.89 10.20
C ARG A 16 1.52 -9.87 9.96
N PHE A 17 2.72 -9.36 9.66
CA PHE A 17 3.94 -10.13 9.41
C PHE A 17 5.01 -9.95 10.49
N VAL A 18 4.67 -9.36 11.63
CA VAL A 18 5.59 -9.15 12.77
C VAL A 18 5.07 -9.92 13.98
N GLU A 19 5.94 -10.66 14.67
CA GLU A 19 5.56 -11.37 15.89
C GLU A 19 5.12 -10.39 16.98
N GLN A 20 4.05 -10.71 17.71
CA GLN A 20 3.46 -9.83 18.74
C GLN A 20 4.45 -9.29 19.78
N PRO A 21 5.47 -10.05 20.27
CA PRO A 21 6.47 -9.52 21.19
C PRO A 21 7.30 -8.36 20.63
N GLN A 22 7.37 -8.22 19.31
CA GLN A 22 8.10 -7.14 18.63
C GLN A 22 7.19 -5.95 18.30
N TRP A 23 5.91 -6.00 18.65
CA TRP A 23 5.00 -4.88 18.44
C TRP A 23 5.36 -3.72 19.37
N PRO A 24 5.11 -2.46 18.95
CA PRO A 24 5.38 -1.31 19.80
C PRO A 24 4.59 -1.39 21.11
N LEU A 25 5.28 -1.13 22.23
CA LEU A 25 4.67 -1.16 23.56
C LEU A 25 3.69 0.01 23.75
N GLU A 26 3.90 1.12 23.06
CA GLU A 26 3.10 2.34 23.21
C GLU A 26 1.64 2.11 22.78
N ALA A 27 0.72 2.30 23.72
CA ALA A 27 -0.70 2.04 23.53
C ALA A 27 -1.32 2.86 22.40
N TYR A 28 -0.88 4.11 22.19
CA TYR A 28 -1.43 4.98 21.14
C TYR A 28 -1.15 4.44 19.72
N ARG A 29 0.04 3.87 19.48
CA ARG A 29 0.40 3.28 18.18
C ARG A 29 -0.43 2.03 17.92
N ARG A 30 -0.62 1.20 18.96
CA ARG A 30 -1.48 0.01 18.87
C ARG A 30 -2.93 0.38 18.60
N GLN A 31 -3.47 1.37 19.30
CA GLN A 31 -4.85 1.83 19.08
C GLN A 31 -5.05 2.42 17.68
N ALA A 32 -4.08 3.19 17.16
CA ALA A 32 -4.17 3.76 15.82
C ALA A 32 -4.21 2.67 14.72
N SER A 33 -3.39 1.62 14.83
CA SER A 33 -3.40 0.50 13.90
C SER A 33 -4.67 -0.35 14.05
N MET A 34 -5.09 -0.64 15.29
CA MET A 34 -6.31 -1.40 15.57
C MET A 34 -7.58 -0.69 15.08
N GLY A 35 -7.64 0.64 15.16
CA GLY A 35 -8.76 1.42 14.65
C GLY A 35 -8.93 1.38 13.13
N LYS A 36 -7.92 0.88 12.40
CA LYS A 36 -7.92 0.74 10.94
C LYS A 36 -7.74 -0.73 10.52
N TRP A 37 -7.92 -1.67 11.44
CA TRP A 37 -7.74 -3.09 11.19
C TRP A 37 -8.87 -3.64 10.32
N ASP A 38 -8.51 -4.38 9.28
CA ASP A 38 -9.44 -5.13 8.43
C ASP A 38 -9.26 -6.64 8.64
N GLU A 39 -10.35 -7.42 8.62
CA GLU A 39 -10.25 -8.87 8.87
C GLU A 39 -9.55 -9.64 7.74
N ASN A 40 -9.62 -9.14 6.50
CA ASN A 40 -9.05 -9.81 5.33
C ASN A 40 -7.60 -9.39 5.10
N VAL A 41 -7.29 -8.10 5.27
CA VAL A 41 -5.95 -7.54 4.97
C VAL A 41 -5.20 -7.02 6.19
N SER A 42 -5.80 -7.08 7.39
CA SER A 42 -5.20 -6.65 8.65
C SER A 42 -4.80 -5.17 8.63
N ASP A 43 -3.54 -4.84 8.88
CA ASP A 43 -3.01 -3.48 8.83
C ASP A 43 -2.31 -3.15 7.50
N CYS A 44 -2.44 -4.00 6.48
CA CYS A 44 -1.82 -3.83 5.16
C CYS A 44 -2.48 -2.70 4.36
N ARG A 45 -2.24 -1.45 4.74
CA ARG A 45 -2.86 -0.26 4.14
C ARG A 45 -1.81 0.67 3.54
N GLN A 46 -2.17 1.26 2.40
CA GLN A 46 -1.41 2.31 1.73
C GLN A 46 -2.19 3.62 1.76
N GLU A 47 -1.50 4.74 1.92
CA GLU A 47 -2.09 6.08 1.83
C GLU A 47 -1.36 6.85 0.72
N ILE A 48 -2.12 7.42 -0.22
CA ILE A 48 -1.60 8.20 -1.35
C ILE A 48 -2.26 9.58 -1.29
N VAL A 49 -1.45 10.65 -1.35
CA VAL A 49 -1.92 12.04 -1.29
C VAL A 49 -1.60 12.74 -2.60
N PHE A 50 -2.62 13.29 -3.25
CA PHE A 50 -2.47 14.11 -4.46
C PHE A 50 -2.59 15.59 -4.08
N ILE A 51 -1.58 16.39 -4.44
CA ILE A 51 -1.56 17.84 -4.19
C ILE A 51 -1.49 18.54 -5.53
N GLY A 52 -2.51 19.32 -5.85
CA GLY A 52 -2.58 20.06 -7.11
C GLY A 52 -3.81 20.94 -7.20
N GLN A 53 -3.80 21.87 -8.15
CA GLN A 53 -4.97 22.70 -8.47
C GLN A 53 -5.75 22.06 -9.62
N ARG A 54 -7.09 22.13 -9.58
CA ARG A 54 -7.98 21.58 -10.62
C ARG A 54 -7.75 20.08 -10.89
N LEU A 55 -7.58 19.31 -9.82
CA LEU A 55 -7.50 17.86 -9.90
C LEU A 55 -8.84 17.28 -10.40
N ASP A 56 -8.76 16.38 -11.38
CA ASP A 56 -9.88 15.55 -11.76
C ASP A 56 -9.95 14.35 -10.80
N VAL A 57 -10.74 14.50 -9.75
CA VAL A 57 -10.86 13.51 -8.68
C VAL A 57 -11.51 12.22 -9.18
N ASP A 58 -12.45 12.30 -10.12
CA ASP A 58 -13.17 11.14 -10.62
C ASP A 58 -12.30 10.32 -11.57
N ALA A 59 -11.53 10.98 -12.43
CA ALA A 59 -10.52 10.30 -13.24
C ALA A 59 -9.47 9.60 -12.36
N LEU A 60 -8.99 10.28 -11.30
CA LEU A 60 -8.04 9.69 -10.34
C LEU A 60 -8.62 8.45 -9.65
N LYS A 61 -9.85 8.54 -9.13
CA LYS A 61 -10.52 7.39 -8.50
C LYS A 61 -10.71 6.24 -9.48
N SER A 62 -11.14 6.53 -10.70
CA SER A 62 -11.32 5.51 -11.74
C SER A 62 -10.01 4.80 -12.06
N ALA A 63 -8.92 5.55 -12.19
CA ALA A 63 -7.59 4.99 -12.42
C ALA A 63 -7.14 4.10 -11.24
N LEU A 64 -7.27 4.58 -10.00
CA LEU A 64 -6.89 3.81 -8.80
C LEU A 64 -7.74 2.55 -8.62
N ASN A 65 -9.05 2.63 -8.88
CA ASN A 65 -9.94 1.47 -8.84
C ASN A 65 -9.56 0.43 -9.91
N GLY A 66 -9.08 0.87 -11.08
CA GLY A 66 -8.57 -0.02 -12.12
C GLY A 66 -7.30 -0.78 -11.74
N CYS A 67 -6.57 -0.34 -10.70
CA CYS A 67 -5.38 -1.02 -10.18
C CYS A 67 -5.72 -2.10 -9.13
N LEU A 68 -6.98 -2.24 -8.72
CA LEU A 68 -7.36 -3.24 -7.72
C LEU A 68 -7.32 -4.65 -8.34
N LEU A 69 -6.75 -5.59 -7.60
CA LEU A 69 -6.79 -7.01 -7.95
C LEU A 69 -8.20 -7.56 -7.74
N SER A 70 -8.64 -8.45 -8.63
CA SER A 70 -9.83 -9.26 -8.38
C SER A 70 -9.57 -10.27 -7.26
N GLU A 71 -10.63 -10.83 -6.69
CA GLU A 71 -10.52 -11.84 -5.64
C GLU A 71 -9.71 -13.06 -6.10
N GLU A 72 -9.93 -13.53 -7.33
CA GLU A 72 -9.18 -14.63 -7.93
C GLU A 72 -7.70 -14.30 -8.08
N ALA A 73 -7.39 -13.05 -8.45
CA ALA A 73 -6.01 -12.60 -8.56
C ALA A 73 -5.34 -12.52 -7.18
N ILE A 74 -6.04 -12.05 -6.14
CA ILE A 74 -5.53 -12.05 -4.76
C ILE A 74 -5.17 -13.48 -4.32
N LEU A 75 -6.06 -14.44 -4.56
CA LEU A 75 -5.87 -15.85 -4.20
C LEU A 75 -4.72 -16.52 -4.98
N ALA A 76 -4.48 -16.10 -6.22
CA ALA A 76 -3.36 -16.61 -7.03
C ALA A 76 -1.98 -16.16 -6.50
N GLY A 77 -1.95 -15.08 -5.71
CA GLY A 77 -0.80 -14.66 -4.93
C GLY A 77 0.39 -14.07 -5.74
N PRO A 78 1.46 -13.67 -5.04
CA PRO A 78 2.54 -12.84 -5.60
C PRO A 78 3.25 -13.43 -6.82
N LYS A 79 3.36 -14.76 -6.90
CA LYS A 79 3.96 -15.43 -8.07
C LYS A 79 3.16 -15.21 -9.35
N ARG A 80 1.85 -15.05 -9.25
CA ARG A 80 0.99 -14.71 -10.39
C ARG A 80 1.03 -13.22 -10.69
N TRP A 81 1.08 -12.38 -9.65
CA TRP A 81 1.07 -10.92 -9.79
C TRP A 81 2.25 -10.41 -10.62
N VAL A 82 3.44 -10.99 -10.45
CA VAL A 82 4.64 -10.60 -11.24
C VAL A 82 4.52 -10.88 -12.74
N GLN A 83 3.53 -11.67 -13.15
CA GLN A 83 3.24 -11.98 -14.55
C GLN A 83 2.10 -11.10 -15.12
N MET A 84 1.50 -10.24 -14.29
CA MET A 84 0.48 -9.29 -14.71
C MET A 84 1.14 -8.02 -15.24
N GLU A 85 0.42 -7.28 -16.07
CA GLU A 85 0.86 -5.96 -16.53
C GLU A 85 1.12 -5.05 -15.32
N GLY A 86 2.29 -4.42 -15.27
CA GLY A 86 2.72 -3.59 -14.13
C GLY A 86 3.19 -4.37 -12.89
N GLY A 87 3.20 -5.71 -12.93
CA GLY A 87 3.69 -6.57 -11.84
C GLY A 87 5.21 -6.75 -11.81
N GLU A 88 5.92 -6.16 -12.77
CA GLU A 88 7.38 -6.15 -12.84
C GLU A 88 7.91 -5.45 -11.59
N LEU A 89 8.47 -6.24 -10.67
CA LEU A 89 9.16 -5.73 -9.50
C LEU A 89 10.29 -4.80 -9.98
N ALA A 90 10.11 -3.50 -9.82
CA ALA A 90 11.22 -2.57 -9.67
C ALA A 90 11.90 -2.90 -8.33
N LEU A 91 12.63 -4.01 -8.28
CA LEU A 91 13.66 -4.22 -7.27
C LEU A 91 14.69 -3.12 -7.50
N ALA A 92 14.50 -1.97 -6.85
CA ALA A 92 15.61 -1.09 -6.58
C ALA A 92 16.72 -1.97 -5.96
N PRO A 93 17.96 -1.92 -6.48
CA PRO A 93 19.02 -2.76 -5.95
C PRO A 93 19.13 -2.51 -4.45
N ALA A 94 19.22 -3.58 -3.67
CA ALA A 94 19.46 -3.53 -2.23
C ALA A 94 20.71 -2.67 -2.00
N GLY A 95 20.50 -1.42 -1.61
CA GLY A 95 21.55 -0.45 -1.38
C GLY A 95 22.14 -0.63 0.01
N LYS A 96 23.31 -1.30 0.04
CA LYS A 96 24.30 -1.49 1.12
C LYS A 96 23.82 -2.02 2.47
#